data_AF-A0A241VQ97-F1
#
_entry.id   AF-A0A241VQ97-F1
#
_cell.length_a   1.000
_cell.length_b   1.000
_cell.length_c   1.000
_cell.angle_alpha   90.00
_cell.angle_beta   90.00
_cell.angle_gamma   90.00
#
_symmetry.space_group_name_H-M   'P 1'
#
loop_
_entity.id
_entity.type
_entity.pdbx_description
1 polymer ?
#
loop_
_entity_poly.entity_id
_entity_poly.type
_entity_poly.pdbx_seq_one_letter_code
_entity_poly.pdbx_strand_id
1 'polypeptide(L)'
;MTAENLAKYRRYIAISYVFMFFALFTLISGVIAYWLARKVSQVDSAEVWLQAQAFWVMRTVVIYSLMAAFAALWFIPLFFYYWDTYLWVTGCTVVGVVFSAIAFLFLLNAWIKGLGKFVKNKAVF
;
A
#
# COMPACT_ATOMS: atom_id res chain seq x y z
N MET A 1 -5.76 -2.12 -36.20
CA MET A 1 -5.55 -1.05 -35.20
C MET A 1 -5.17 0.22 -35.96
N THR A 2 -5.93 1.31 -35.86
CA THR A 2 -5.63 2.57 -36.58
C THR A 2 -4.45 3.29 -35.92
N ALA A 3 -3.68 4.08 -36.68
CA ALA A 3 -2.52 4.81 -36.15
C ALA A 3 -2.88 5.75 -34.99
N GLU A 4 -4.08 6.32 -35.01
CA GLU A 4 -4.65 7.15 -33.94
C GLU A 4 -4.84 6.36 -32.63
N ASN A 5 -5.36 5.12 -32.72
CA ASN A 5 -5.52 4.25 -31.55
C ASN A 5 -4.17 3.83 -30.95
N LEU A 6 -3.14 3.63 -31.77
CA LEU A 6 -1.79 3.30 -31.30
C LEU A 6 -1.17 4.46 -30.50
N ALA A 7 -1.29 5.70 -30.99
CA ALA A 7 -0.79 6.88 -30.29
C ALA A 7 -1.51 7.09 -28.94
N LYS A 8 -2.83 6.85 -28.90
CA LYS A 8 -3.63 6.89 -27.67
C LYS A 8 -3.15 5.87 -26.63
N TYR A 9 -2.95 4.61 -27.00
CA TYR A 9 -2.48 3.58 -26.07
C TYR A 9 -1.05 3.84 -25.56
N ARG A 10 -0.16 4.37 -26.40
CA ARG A 10 1.19 4.80 -25.96
C ARG A 10 1.12 5.88 -24.88
N ARG A 11 0.22 6.87 -25.03
CA ARG A 11 0.00 7.91 -24.01
C ARG A 11 -0.52 7.32 -22.69
N TYR A 12 -1.44 6.35 -22.75
CA TYR A 12 -1.92 5.67 -21.54
C TYR A 12 -0.81 4.91 -20.80
N ILE A 13 0.06 4.20 -21.52
CA ILE A 13 1.21 3.53 -20.91
C ILE A 13 2.20 4.54 -20.32
N ALA A 14 2.50 5.63 -21.01
CA ALA A 14 3.37 6.68 -20.49
C ALA A 14 2.83 7.28 -19.18
N ILE A 15 1.54 7.61 -19.13
CA ILE A 15 0.88 8.09 -17.91
C ILE A 15 0.90 7.02 -16.80
N SER A 16 0.72 5.75 -17.15
CA SER A 16 0.78 4.65 -16.19
C SER A 16 2.15 4.56 -15.52
N TYR A 17 3.26 4.74 -16.26
CA TYR A 17 4.59 4.79 -15.68
C TYR A 17 4.79 5.95 -14.69
N VAL A 18 4.17 7.12 -14.94
CA VAL A 18 4.17 8.23 -13.98
C VAL A 18 3.45 7.85 -12.68
N PHE A 19 2.29 7.20 -12.77
CA PHE A 19 1.59 6.71 -11.58
C PHE A 19 2.33 5.58 -10.85
N MET A 20 3.02 4.70 -11.58
CA MET A 20 3.91 3.70 -10.97
C MET A 20 5.05 4.35 -10.21
N PHE A 21 5.64 5.43 -10.73
CA PHE A 21 6.63 6.22 -10.01
C PHE A 21 6.07 6.79 -8.70
N PHE A 22 4.84 7.31 -8.71
CA PHE A 22 4.18 7.74 -7.48
C PHE A 22 3.91 6.60 -6.49
N ALA A 23 3.61 5.40 -6.99
CA ALA A 23 3.44 4.23 -6.12
C ALA A 23 4.74 3.83 -5.40
N LEU A 24 5.93 4.13 -5.94
CA LEU A 24 7.19 3.88 -5.22
C LEU A 24 7.28 4.68 -3.91
N PHE A 25 6.67 5.87 -3.85
CA PHE A 25 6.65 6.65 -2.62
C PHE A 25 5.90 5.94 -1.50
N THR A 26 4.90 5.10 -1.75
CA THR A 26 4.18 4.40 -0.67
C THR A 26 5.08 3.37 0.03
N LEU A 27 5.88 2.63 -0.73
CA LEU A 27 6.87 1.69 -0.19
C LEU A 27 7.98 2.43 0.59
N ILE A 28 8.60 3.42 -0.05
CA ILE A 28 9.72 4.15 0.56
C ILE A 28 9.25 4.94 1.79
N SER A 29 8.11 5.62 1.70
CA SER A 29 7.54 6.35 2.85
C SER A 29 7.11 5.42 3.98
N GLY A 30 6.62 4.21 3.68
CA GLY A 30 6.33 3.19 4.69
C GLY A 30 7.56 2.81 5.50
N VAL A 31 8.70 2.56 4.83
CA VAL A 31 9.98 2.27 5.49
C VAL A 31 10.43 3.44 6.38
N ILE A 32 10.36 4.68 5.85
CA ILE A 32 10.72 5.89 6.60
C ILE A 32 9.80 6.06 7.82
N ALA A 33 8.49 5.87 7.65
CA ALA A 33 7.51 5.98 8.74
C ALA A 33 7.79 4.96 9.85
N TYR A 34 8.10 3.71 9.49
CA TYR A 34 8.49 2.69 10.45
C TYR A 34 9.77 3.08 11.20
N TRP A 35 10.79 3.56 10.49
CA TRP A 35 12.06 3.95 11.10
C TRP A 35 11.91 5.12 12.08
N LEU A 36 11.14 6.15 11.71
CA LEU A 36 10.86 7.29 12.59
C LEU A 36 10.06 6.88 13.83
N ALA A 37 9.02 6.06 13.66
CA ALA A 37 8.22 5.54 14.77
C ALA A 37 9.06 4.68 15.71
N ARG A 38 9.96 3.84 15.17
CA ARG A 38 10.88 3.03 15.97
C ARG A 38 11.72 3.89 16.90
N LYS A 39 12.26 5.02 16.44
CA LYS A 39 13.03 5.93 17.29
C LYS A 39 12.24 6.40 18.51
N VAL A 40 10.98 6.79 18.31
CA VAL A 40 10.10 7.23 19.41
C VAL A 40 9.80 6.09 20.39
N SER A 41 9.62 4.86 19.89
CA SER A 41 9.36 3.69 20.75
C SER A 41 10.54 3.27 21.63
N GLN A 42 11.76 3.70 21.30
CA GLN A 42 12.99 3.38 22.05
C GLN A 42 13.36 4.44 23.09
N VAL A 43 12.59 5.53 23.19
CA VAL A 43 12.81 6.58 24.19
C VAL A 43 12.01 6.24 25.44
N ASP A 44 12.72 5.89 26.51
CA ASP A 44 12.11 5.52 27.80
C ASP A 44 11.36 6.69 28.46
N SER A 45 11.79 7.92 28.20
CA SER A 45 11.18 9.14 28.73
C SER A 45 10.00 9.67 27.90
N ALA A 46 9.59 8.97 26.85
CA ALA A 46 8.48 9.41 26.01
C ALA A 46 7.14 9.22 26.72
N GLU A 47 6.23 10.18 26.56
CA GLU A 47 4.88 10.07 27.11
C GLU A 47 4.15 8.85 26.53
N VAL A 48 3.36 8.16 27.36
CA VAL A 48 2.71 6.88 27.02
C VAL A 48 1.86 6.98 25.76
N TRP A 49 1.17 8.10 25.53
CA TRP A 49 0.35 8.28 24.33
C TRP A 49 1.21 8.41 23.06
N LEU A 50 2.42 8.95 23.16
CA LEU A 50 3.36 9.09 22.06
C LEU A 50 4.00 7.73 21.72
N GLN A 51 4.35 6.94 22.73
CA GLN A 51 4.76 5.54 22.54
C GLN A 51 3.64 4.72 21.88
N ALA A 52 2.39 4.90 22.31
CA ALA A 52 1.23 4.25 21.69
C ALA A 52 1.07 4.62 20.20
N GLN A 53 1.28 5.88 19.85
CA GLN A 53 1.27 6.36 18.45
C GLN A 53 2.41 5.74 17.64
N ALA A 54 3.62 5.65 18.20
CA ALA A 54 4.75 4.99 17.57
C ALA A 54 4.44 3.51 17.24
N PHE A 55 3.94 2.75 18.22
CA PHE A 55 3.55 1.36 18.00
C PHE A 55 2.39 1.23 17.00
N TRP A 56 1.43 2.17 17.00
CA TRP A 56 0.35 2.21 16.00
C TRP A 56 0.90 2.35 14.58
N VAL A 57 1.85 3.26 14.35
CA VAL A 57 2.47 3.44 13.03
C VAL A 57 3.25 2.21 12.63
N MET A 58 4.12 1.69 13.51
CA MET A 58 4.95 0.52 13.22
C MET A 58 4.11 -0.70 12.83
N ARG A 59 3.10 -1.05 13.63
CA ARG A 59 2.24 -2.21 13.33
C ARG A 59 1.41 -2.03 12.06
N THR A 60 0.93 -0.81 11.82
CA THR A 60 0.10 -0.52 10.63
C THR A 60 0.90 -0.70 9.36
N VAL A 61 2.14 -0.18 9.33
CA VAL A 61 3.04 -0.35 8.19
C VAL A 61 3.33 -1.83 7.96
N VAL A 62 3.66 -2.59 9.01
CA VAL A 62 3.94 -4.04 8.89
C VAL A 62 2.73 -4.80 8.35
N ILE A 63 1.53 -4.56 8.89
CA ILE A 63 0.30 -5.23 8.43
C ILE A 63 0.02 -4.87 6.97
N TYR A 64 0.13 -3.59 6.60
CA TYR A 64 -0.06 -3.15 5.22
C TYR A 64 0.94 -3.84 4.28
N SER A 65 2.22 -3.93 4.64
CA SER A 65 3.24 -4.61 3.84
C SER A 65 2.93 -6.09 3.64
N LEU A 66 2.46 -6.79 4.68
CA LEU A 66 2.04 -8.18 4.56
C LEU A 66 0.82 -8.35 3.66
N MET A 67 -0.18 -7.46 3.77
CA MET A 67 -1.35 -7.47 2.90
C MET A 67 -0.99 -7.18 1.44
N ALA A 68 -0.10 -6.22 1.20
CA ALA A 68 0.40 -5.90 -0.13
C ALA A 68 1.18 -7.06 -0.74
N ALA A 69 2.04 -7.72 0.03
CA ALA A 69 2.77 -8.91 -0.39
C ALA A 69 1.80 -10.06 -0.72
N PHE A 70 0.79 -10.29 0.13
CA PHE A 70 -0.24 -11.29 -0.13
C PHE A 70 -1.04 -11.00 -1.41
N ALA A 71 -1.42 -9.74 -1.64
CA ALA A 71 -2.09 -9.34 -2.88
C ALA A 71 -1.20 -9.58 -4.11
N ALA A 72 0.10 -9.32 -4.01
CA ALA A 72 1.06 -9.52 -5.08
C ALA A 72 1.15 -10.99 -5.55
N LEU A 73 0.96 -11.96 -4.64
CA LEU A 73 1.01 -13.39 -4.97
C LEU A 73 -0.07 -13.80 -5.99
N TRP A 74 -1.22 -13.15 -5.96
CA TRP A 74 -2.33 -13.44 -6.88
C TRP A 74 -2.05 -13.01 -8.32
N PHE A 75 -1.05 -12.16 -8.54
CA PHE A 75 -0.63 -11.73 -9.89
C PHE A 75 0.46 -12.62 -10.50
N ILE A 76 0.99 -13.62 -9.77
CA ILE A 76 2.02 -14.54 -10.29
C ILE A 76 1.62 -15.20 -11.63
N PRO A 77 0.37 -15.65 -11.85
CA PRO A 77 -0.01 -16.27 -13.12
C PRO A 77 0.20 -15.38 -14.36
N LEU A 78 0.17 -14.05 -14.19
CA LEU A 78 0.36 -13.09 -15.28
C LEU A 78 1.79 -13.07 -15.83
N PHE A 79 2.76 -13.71 -15.16
CA PHE A 79 4.10 -13.93 -15.73
C PHE A 79 4.11 -14.99 -16.84
N PHE A 80 3.13 -15.92 -16.84
CA PHE A 80 3.11 -17.07 -17.73
C PHE A 80 2.01 -16.99 -18.79
N TYR A 81 0.87 -16.37 -18.46
CA TYR A 81 -0.32 -16.35 -19.29
C TYR A 81 -0.90 -14.93 -19.40
N TYR A 82 -1.56 -14.63 -20.51
CA TYR A 82 -2.39 -13.43 -20.58
C TYR A 82 -3.61 -13.59 -19.66
N TRP A 83 -4.07 -12.46 -19.12
CA TRP A 83 -5.09 -12.41 -18.07
C TRP A 83 -6.43 -13.08 -18.45
N ASP A 84 -6.74 -13.18 -19.74
CA ASP A 84 -7.98 -13.72 -20.32
C ASP A 84 -7.80 -15.09 -20.99
N THR A 85 -6.61 -15.69 -20.93
CA THR A 85 -6.34 -16.99 -21.57
C THR A 85 -7.11 -18.14 -20.92
N TYR A 86 -7.16 -18.15 -19.58
CA TYR A 86 -7.86 -19.17 -18.81
C TYR A 86 -8.68 -18.53 -17.69
N LEU A 87 -9.88 -19.08 -17.44
CA LEU A 87 -10.80 -18.56 -16.43
C LEU A 87 -10.16 -18.45 -15.03
N TRP A 88 -9.28 -19.40 -14.66
CA TRP A 88 -8.59 -19.37 -13.37
C TRP A 88 -7.54 -18.23 -13.29
N VAL A 89 -6.87 -17.87 -14.40
CA VAL A 89 -5.94 -16.73 -14.47
C VAL A 89 -6.69 -15.42 -14.30
N THR A 90 -7.85 -15.29 -14.98
CA THR A 90 -8.74 -14.15 -14.82
C THR A 90 -9.22 -14.04 -13.37
N GLY A 91 -9.64 -15.16 -12.78
CA GLY A 91 -10.03 -15.25 -11.37
C GLY A 91 -8.93 -14.79 -10.42
N CYS A 92 -7.70 -15.29 -10.58
CA CYS A 92 -6.54 -14.86 -9.80
C CYS A 92 -6.27 -13.36 -9.93
N THR A 93 -6.34 -12.82 -11.15
CA THR A 93 -6.12 -11.40 -11.42
C THR A 93 -7.16 -10.53 -10.70
N VAL A 94 -8.44 -10.90 -10.78
CA VAL A 94 -9.53 -10.18 -10.08
C VAL A 94 -9.32 -10.22 -8.56
N VAL A 95 -8.99 -11.40 -8.01
CA VAL A 95 -8.71 -11.58 -6.58
C VAL A 95 -7.53 -10.71 -6.14
N GLY A 96 -6.44 -10.66 -6.92
CA GLY A 96 -5.30 -9.79 -6.66
C GLY A 96 -5.69 -8.32 -6.59
N VAL A 97 -6.48 -7.83 -7.56
CA VAL A 97 -6.98 -6.44 -7.58
C VAL A 97 -7.81 -6.13 -6.34
N VAL A 98 -8.72 -7.03 -5.96
CA VAL A 98 -9.56 -6.89 -4.76
C VAL A 98 -8.70 -6.81 -3.50
N PHE A 99 -7.73 -7.70 -3.32
CA PHE A 99 -6.86 -7.67 -2.15
C PHE A 99 -5.94 -6.43 -2.12
N SER A 100 -5.45 -5.97 -3.27
CA SER A 100 -4.71 -4.70 -3.35
C SER A 100 -5.57 -3.51 -2.91
N ALA A 101 -6.84 -3.46 -3.32
CA ALA A 101 -7.78 -2.42 -2.88
C ALA A 101 -8.04 -2.49 -1.37
N ILE A 102 -8.25 -3.70 -0.82
CA ILE A 102 -8.43 -3.91 0.62
C ILE A 102 -7.19 -3.44 1.40
N ALA A 103 -5.98 -3.77 0.95
CA ALA A 103 -4.73 -3.32 1.58
C ALA A 103 -4.62 -1.79 1.58
N PHE A 104 -4.95 -1.14 0.46
CA PHE A 104 -4.96 0.31 0.36
C PHE A 104 -5.97 0.96 1.32
N LEU A 105 -7.21 0.45 1.35
CA LEU A 105 -8.26 0.95 2.25
C LEU A 105 -7.91 0.75 3.73
N PHE A 106 -7.24 -0.36 4.06
CA PHE A 106 -6.72 -0.60 5.40
C PHE A 106 -5.74 0.50 5.82
N LEU A 107 -4.73 0.81 4.98
CA LEU A 107 -3.74 1.83 5.27
C LEU A 107 -4.38 3.21 5.41
N LEU A 108 -5.30 3.56 4.50
CA LEU A 108 -6.03 4.83 4.55
C LEU A 108 -6.84 4.97 5.85
N ASN A 109 -7.61 3.95 6.22
CA ASN A 109 -8.39 3.93 7.45
C ASN A 109 -7.48 4.06 8.69
N ALA A 110 -6.38 3.31 8.72
CA ALA A 110 -5.45 3.34 9.83
C ALA A 110 -4.73 4.70 9.97
N TRP A 111 -4.44 5.35 8.84
CA TRP A 111 -3.90 6.72 8.79
C TRP A 111 -4.89 7.74 9.36
N ILE A 112 -6.15 7.74 8.90
CA ILE A 112 -7.20 8.65 9.40
C ILE A 112 -7.37 8.48 10.92
N LYS A 113 -7.46 7.23 11.40
CA LYS A 113 -7.64 6.93 12.83
C LYS A 113 -6.43 7.36 13.67
N GLY A 114 -5.21 7.07 13.21
CA GLY A 114 -3.98 7.46 13.90
C GLY A 114 -3.84 8.98 14.00
N LEU A 115 -3.99 9.67 12.86
CA LEU A 115 -3.89 11.13 12.79
C LEU A 115 -4.95 11.82 13.66
N GLY A 116 -6.20 11.35 13.62
CA GLY A 116 -7.29 11.91 14.41
C GLY A 116 -7.08 11.81 15.93
N LYS A 117 -6.34 10.79 16.39
CA LYS A 117 -5.94 10.64 17.80
C LYS A 117 -4.69 11.44 18.12
N PHE A 118 -3.75 11.52 17.20
CA PHE A 118 -2.51 12.28 17.34
C PHE A 118 -2.78 13.76 17.56
N VAL A 119 -3.65 14.37 16.73
CA VAL A 119 -4.06 15.78 16.86
C VAL A 119 -4.72 16.08 18.22
N LYS A 120 -5.26 15.07 18.89
CA LYS A 120 -5.90 15.20 20.21
C LYS A 120 -4.94 14.91 21.38
N ASN A 121 -3.65 14.66 21.10
CA ASN A 121 -2.67 14.17 22.08
C ASN A 121 -3.15 12.91 22.83
N LYS A 122 -3.85 12.02 22.11
CA LYS A 122 -4.42 10.79 22.67
C LYS A 122 -3.73 9.56 22.10
N ALA A 123 -3.68 8.52 22.92
CA ALA A 123 -3.34 7.19 22.47
C ALA A 123 -4.38 6.70 21.44
N VAL A 124 -3.92 5.88 20.47
CA VAL A 124 -4.80 5.34 19.42
C VAL A 124 -5.64 4.16 19.93
N PHE A 125 -5.23 3.56 21.06
CA PHE A 125 -5.96 2.52 21.77
C PHE A 125 -7.12 3.12 22.55
#